data_AF-A0A3L7SVQ8-F1
#
_entry.id   AF-A0A3L7SVQ8-F1
#
_cell.length_a   1.000
_cell.length_b   1.000
_cell.length_c   1.000
_cell.angle_alpha   90.00
_cell.angle_beta   90.00
_cell.angle_gamma   90.00
#
_symmetry.space_group_name_H-M   'P 1'
#
loop_
_entity.id
_entity.type
_entity.pdbx_description
1 polymer ?
#
loop_
_entity_poly.entity_id
_entity_poly.type
_entity_poly.pdbx_seq_one_letter_code
_entity_poly.pdbx_strand_id
1 'polypeptide(L)'
;MIRLSSLMSIILFFGTIFTPINAKGADAPLKLTPMSINTEMDEDDPLLVPSLSTIYPPRFYFSRKDEKGKYSIYYSKFLKKTSKWGTPETIGAYVDTEADDRSCFLTEEGKFPQTIIYATKKDKLNNNFDLFRSFRDQPGKDMEDRAFNPGKPLLALDTEADEMHPWLTKDQSTLYFSRKTKEGWQQMVAKRVKGSGTEGNFDVPEPLKDLPIGFHHATITPLGNLMFLEGISADGRSEIFSCTKNLS
;
A
#
# COMPACT_ATOMS: atom_id res chain seq x y z
N MET A 1 49.50 8.23 34.16
CA MET A 1 48.13 8.61 34.58
C MET A 1 47.53 9.47 33.48
N ILE A 2 46.75 8.87 32.59
CA ILE A 2 46.10 9.55 31.46
C ILE A 2 44.66 9.84 31.89
N ARG A 3 44.28 11.12 31.98
CA ARG A 3 42.89 11.54 32.17
C ARG A 3 42.20 11.57 30.80
N LEU A 4 41.31 10.60 30.53
CA LEU A 4 40.31 10.73 29.48
C LEU A 4 39.10 11.48 30.05
N SER A 5 38.82 12.67 29.55
CA SER A 5 37.54 13.35 29.71
C SER A 5 36.55 12.78 28.70
N SER A 6 35.54 12.02 29.14
CA SER A 6 34.46 11.57 28.28
C SER A 6 33.49 12.73 28.02
N LEU A 7 33.35 13.15 26.76
CA LEU A 7 32.15 13.85 26.31
C LEU A 7 31.00 12.83 26.28
N MET A 8 29.99 13.06 27.12
CA MET A 8 28.76 12.28 27.13
C MET A 8 27.85 12.83 26.03
N SER A 9 27.88 12.18 24.86
CA SER A 9 26.93 12.45 23.78
C SER A 9 25.55 12.01 24.22
N ILE A 10 24.69 12.97 24.59
CA ILE A 10 23.27 12.76 24.82
C ILE A 10 22.64 12.50 23.44
N ILE A 11 22.38 11.22 23.13
CA ILE A 11 21.54 10.83 22.00
C ILE A 11 20.09 11.00 22.46
N LEU A 12 19.45 12.10 22.06
CA LEU A 12 18.00 12.27 22.22
C LEU A 12 17.30 11.34 21.22
N PHE A 13 16.81 10.21 21.72
CA PHE A 13 15.95 9.30 20.96
C PHE A 13 14.55 9.93 20.88
N PHE A 14 14.24 10.65 19.79
CA PHE A 14 12.85 11.00 19.47
C PHE A 14 12.15 9.76 18.92
N GLY A 15 11.78 8.84 19.83
CA GLY A 15 10.78 7.84 19.54
C GLY A 15 9.46 8.55 19.28
N THR A 16 9.02 8.62 18.03
CA THR A 16 7.63 8.92 17.71
C THR A 16 6.81 7.78 18.27
N ILE A 17 6.24 8.02 19.45
CA ILE A 17 5.22 7.16 20.03
C ILE A 17 4.02 7.28 19.10
N PHE A 18 3.88 6.36 18.15
CA PHE A 18 2.55 5.92 17.77
C PHE A 18 1.94 5.39 19.06
N THR A 19 1.16 6.20 19.76
CA THR A 19 0.31 5.67 20.82
C THR A 19 -0.60 4.69 20.11
N PRO A 20 -0.49 3.36 20.36
CA PRO A 20 -1.48 2.45 19.84
C PRO A 20 -2.85 2.95 20.30
N ILE A 21 -3.85 2.77 19.45
CA ILE A 21 -5.24 2.93 19.86
C ILE A 21 -5.41 2.02 21.10
N ASN A 22 -5.48 2.66 22.26
CA ASN A 22 -5.80 2.11 23.57
C ASN A 22 -4.93 0.97 24.15
N ALA A 23 -3.94 1.34 24.97
CA ALA A 23 -3.53 0.50 26.10
C ALA A 23 -4.37 0.73 27.39
N LYS A 24 -5.43 1.56 27.33
CA LYS A 24 -6.32 1.87 28.47
C LYS A 24 -7.83 1.92 28.14
N GLY A 25 -8.26 1.36 27.00
CA GLY A 25 -9.67 1.40 26.64
C GLY A 25 -10.04 0.43 25.52
N ALA A 26 -9.93 -0.87 25.76
CA ALA A 26 -10.58 -1.85 24.89
C ALA A 26 -12.12 -1.65 24.86
N ASP A 27 -12.68 -0.91 25.84
CA ASP A 27 -14.13 -0.74 26.05
C ASP A 27 -14.70 0.60 25.51
N ALA A 28 -13.89 1.48 24.93
CA ALA A 28 -14.42 2.71 24.31
C ALA A 28 -14.99 2.37 22.93
N PRO A 29 -16.28 2.68 22.64
CA PRO A 29 -16.88 2.34 21.36
C PRO A 29 -16.14 3.05 20.22
N LEU A 30 -15.83 2.30 19.16
CA LEU A 30 -15.25 2.86 17.94
C LEU A 30 -16.26 3.83 17.32
N LYS A 31 -15.93 5.12 17.30
CA LYS A 31 -16.74 6.12 16.63
C LYS A 31 -16.34 6.21 15.16
N LEU A 32 -17.19 5.70 14.27
CA LEU A 32 -17.05 5.88 12.83
C LEU A 32 -17.28 7.36 12.48
N THR A 33 -16.32 7.98 11.81
CA THR A 33 -16.42 9.36 11.34
C THR A 33 -15.99 9.40 9.88
N PRO A 34 -16.84 9.87 8.95
CA PRO A 34 -16.45 10.04 7.55
C PRO A 34 -15.22 10.94 7.45
N MET A 35 -14.31 10.58 6.54
CA MET A 35 -13.09 11.38 6.32
C MET A 35 -13.41 12.60 5.44
N SER A 36 -12.64 13.68 5.60
CA SER A 36 -12.79 14.89 4.79
C SER A 36 -12.38 14.72 3.32
N ILE A 37 -11.90 13.54 2.94
CA ILE A 37 -11.54 13.19 1.56
C ILE A 37 -12.75 12.69 0.76
N ASN A 38 -13.82 12.26 1.45
CA ASN A 38 -14.95 11.60 0.82
C ASN A 38 -15.72 12.54 -0.12
N THR A 39 -16.31 11.95 -1.15
CA THR A 39 -17.21 12.63 -2.09
C THR A 39 -18.55 11.90 -2.17
N GLU A 40 -19.40 12.30 -3.10
CA GLU A 40 -20.62 11.55 -3.45
C GLU A 40 -20.30 10.27 -4.27
N MET A 41 -19.05 10.11 -4.70
CA MET A 41 -18.57 8.91 -5.41
C MET A 41 -18.00 7.87 -4.44
N ASP A 42 -17.87 6.64 -4.92
CA ASP A 42 -17.25 5.57 -4.13
C ASP A 42 -15.73 5.80 -4.00
N GLU A 43 -15.27 5.90 -2.75
CA GLU A 43 -13.86 5.81 -2.37
C GLU A 43 -13.52 4.40 -1.87
N ASP A 44 -12.58 3.76 -2.56
CA ASP A 44 -12.15 2.38 -2.34
C ASP A 44 -10.65 2.32 -1.99
N ASP A 45 -10.17 1.12 -1.65
CA ASP A 45 -8.76 0.76 -1.53
C ASP A 45 -7.91 1.71 -0.63
N PRO A 46 -8.33 1.97 0.61
CA PRO A 46 -7.64 2.91 1.48
C PRO A 46 -6.23 2.43 1.85
N LEU A 47 -5.24 3.30 1.70
CA LEU A 47 -3.85 3.04 2.06
C LEU A 47 -3.22 4.24 2.77
N LEU A 48 -2.88 4.07 4.04
CA LEU A 48 -2.05 5.02 4.76
C LEU A 48 -0.56 4.70 4.52
N VAL A 49 0.17 5.64 3.91
CA VAL A 49 1.61 5.55 3.71
C VAL A 49 2.31 6.45 4.74
N PRO A 50 3.06 5.87 5.69
CA PRO A 50 3.74 6.65 6.71
C PRO A 50 4.92 7.41 6.11
N SER A 51 5.32 8.49 6.78
CA SER A 51 6.61 9.14 6.53
C SER A 51 7.42 9.27 7.81
N LEU A 52 8.71 9.00 7.71
CA LEU A 52 9.70 9.36 8.71
C LEU A 52 10.39 10.71 8.41
N SER A 53 10.01 11.35 7.30
CA SER A 53 10.57 12.63 6.87
C SER A 53 9.95 13.81 7.62
N THR A 54 10.77 14.83 7.86
CA THR A 54 10.28 16.14 8.30
C THR A 54 9.74 16.99 7.14
N ILE A 55 10.11 16.63 5.91
CA ILE A 55 9.78 17.35 4.68
C ILE A 55 8.55 16.71 4.01
N TYR A 56 8.56 15.39 3.83
CA TYR A 56 7.44 14.66 3.25
C TYR A 56 6.44 14.28 4.36
N PRO A 57 5.18 14.76 4.34
CA PRO A 57 4.17 14.32 5.29
C PRO A 57 3.69 12.90 4.93
N PRO A 58 3.09 12.17 5.90
CA PRO A 58 2.30 10.99 5.59
C PRO A 58 1.21 11.29 4.58
N ARG A 59 0.85 10.29 3.77
CA ARG A 59 -0.20 10.40 2.74
C ARG A 59 -1.22 9.30 2.90
N PHE A 60 -2.47 9.63 2.62
CA PHE A 60 -3.56 8.68 2.52
C PHE A 60 -3.94 8.54 1.05
N TYR A 61 -3.73 7.35 0.50
CA TYR A 61 -4.06 6.97 -0.87
C TYR A 61 -5.38 6.21 -0.89
N PHE A 62 -6.11 6.33 -1.99
CA PHE A 62 -7.38 5.64 -2.20
C PHE A 62 -7.72 5.65 -3.70
N SER A 63 -8.55 4.70 -4.12
CA SER A 63 -9.13 4.68 -5.46
C SER A 63 -10.45 5.45 -5.44
N ARG A 64 -10.77 6.19 -6.50
CA ARG A 64 -12.09 6.80 -6.68
C ARG A 64 -12.58 6.54 -8.09
N LYS A 65 -13.87 6.22 -8.19
CA LYS A 65 -14.58 6.13 -9.47
C LYS A 65 -15.17 7.49 -9.85
N ASP A 66 -14.93 7.95 -11.07
CA ASP A 66 -15.55 9.19 -11.56
C ASP A 66 -16.99 8.97 -12.09
N GLU A 67 -17.67 10.05 -12.48
CA GLU A 67 -19.04 10.01 -13.01
C GLU A 67 -19.18 9.16 -14.29
N LYS A 68 -18.08 8.97 -15.03
CA LYS A 68 -18.03 8.14 -16.25
C LYS A 68 -17.70 6.68 -15.94
N GLY A 69 -17.43 6.38 -14.68
CA GLY A 69 -17.12 5.05 -14.19
C GLY A 69 -15.64 4.67 -14.26
N LYS A 70 -14.74 5.61 -14.59
CA LYS A 70 -13.29 5.38 -14.62
C LYS A 70 -12.73 5.39 -13.20
N TYR A 71 -11.91 4.40 -12.85
CA TYR A 71 -11.13 4.43 -11.62
C TYR A 71 -9.83 5.23 -11.81
N SER A 72 -9.51 6.09 -10.83
CA SER A 72 -8.20 6.76 -10.70
C SER A 72 -7.71 6.67 -9.25
N ILE A 73 -6.38 6.70 -9.07
CA ILE A 73 -5.73 6.72 -7.76
C ILE A 73 -5.55 8.15 -7.29
N TYR A 74 -6.11 8.46 -6.13
CA TYR A 74 -5.99 9.74 -5.45
C TYR A 74 -5.12 9.61 -4.21
N TYR A 75 -4.64 10.74 -3.72
CA TYR A 75 -3.99 10.84 -2.44
C TYR A 75 -4.27 12.17 -1.75
N SER A 76 -4.21 12.19 -0.43
CA SER A 76 -4.27 13.41 0.39
C SER A 76 -3.07 13.49 1.32
N LYS A 77 -2.49 14.69 1.45
CA LYS A 77 -1.34 14.98 2.33
C LYS A 77 -1.84 15.30 3.74
N PHE A 78 -1.19 14.75 4.76
CA PHE A 78 -1.49 15.14 6.14
C PHE A 78 -0.91 16.53 6.46
N LEU A 79 -1.78 17.48 6.82
CA LEU A 79 -1.42 18.86 7.14
C LEU A 79 -1.18 19.01 8.64
N LYS A 80 0.09 18.94 9.06
CA LYS A 80 0.48 19.03 10.48
C LYS A 80 -0.04 20.29 11.20
N LYS A 81 -0.15 21.44 10.50
CA LYS A 81 -0.60 22.71 11.10
C LYS A 81 -2.07 22.68 11.54
N THR A 82 -2.91 21.91 10.86
CA THR A 82 -4.36 21.84 11.11
C THR A 82 -4.79 20.48 11.64
N SER A 83 -3.88 19.50 11.68
CA SER A 83 -4.16 18.10 11.99
C SER A 83 -5.28 17.51 11.13
N LYS A 84 -5.32 17.89 9.84
CA LYS A 84 -6.33 17.46 8.87
C LYS A 84 -5.67 16.89 7.62
N TRP A 85 -6.42 16.06 6.91
CA TRP A 85 -6.10 15.69 5.53
C TRP A 85 -6.36 16.88 4.60
N GLY A 86 -5.44 17.15 3.68
CA GLY A 86 -5.60 18.18 2.66
C GLY A 86 -6.61 17.79 1.58
N THR A 87 -6.80 18.67 0.60
CA THR A 87 -7.60 18.37 -0.59
C THR A 87 -6.98 17.18 -1.34
N PRO A 88 -7.76 16.16 -1.72
CA PRO A 88 -7.26 15.07 -2.52
C PRO A 88 -6.78 15.52 -3.90
N GLU A 89 -5.71 14.91 -4.38
CA GLU A 89 -5.12 15.10 -5.69
C GLU A 89 -4.95 13.74 -6.38
N THR A 90 -5.02 13.69 -7.72
CA THR A 90 -4.64 12.49 -8.48
C THR A 90 -3.15 12.22 -8.30
N ILE A 91 -2.73 10.97 -8.35
CA ILE A 91 -1.31 10.59 -8.24
C ILE A 91 -0.43 11.12 -9.39
N GLY A 92 -1.07 11.56 -10.49
CA GLY A 92 -0.44 12.27 -11.59
C GLY A 92 0.10 11.37 -12.69
N ALA A 93 0.81 11.99 -13.63
CA ALA A 93 1.25 11.37 -14.87
C ALA A 93 1.98 10.03 -14.67
N TYR A 94 1.82 9.14 -15.65
CA TYR A 94 2.38 7.78 -15.73
C TYR A 94 1.74 6.72 -14.84
N VAL A 95 1.04 7.11 -13.77
CA VAL A 95 0.24 6.20 -12.94
C VAL A 95 -1.25 6.47 -13.09
N ASP A 96 -1.67 7.74 -13.15
CA ASP A 96 -3.02 8.10 -13.60
C ASP A 96 -3.02 8.10 -15.13
N THR A 97 -3.61 7.06 -15.71
CA THR A 97 -3.65 6.79 -17.15
C THR A 97 -5.03 7.10 -17.71
N GLU A 98 -5.24 6.86 -19.01
CA GLU A 98 -6.59 6.93 -19.61
C GLU A 98 -7.44 5.68 -19.32
N ALA A 99 -6.84 4.62 -18.76
CA ALA A 99 -7.52 3.39 -18.37
C ALA A 99 -7.99 3.47 -16.90
N ASP A 100 -8.63 2.40 -16.42
CA ASP A 100 -8.90 2.25 -14.98
C ASP A 100 -7.59 1.98 -14.22
N ASP A 101 -7.31 2.79 -13.21
CA ASP A 101 -6.16 2.65 -12.29
C ASP A 101 -6.65 2.61 -10.84
N ARG A 102 -6.29 1.58 -10.09
CA ARG A 102 -6.74 1.39 -8.70
C ARG A 102 -5.82 0.50 -7.87
N SER A 103 -6.21 0.27 -6.62
CA SER A 103 -5.58 -0.68 -5.69
C SER A 103 -4.06 -0.55 -5.64
N CYS A 104 -3.57 0.58 -5.13
CA CYS A 104 -2.14 0.83 -5.06
C CYS A 104 -1.52 0.37 -3.74
N PHE A 105 -0.23 0.08 -3.78
CA PHE A 105 0.67 -0.02 -2.64
C PHE A 105 1.89 0.86 -2.87
N LEU A 106 2.33 1.57 -1.83
CA LEU A 106 3.54 2.38 -1.86
C LEU A 106 4.45 2.07 -0.67
N THR A 107 5.75 2.13 -0.91
CA THR A 107 6.75 2.19 0.16
C THR A 107 6.76 3.56 0.83
N GLU A 108 7.30 3.63 2.05
CA GLU A 108 7.37 4.82 2.94
C GLU A 108 7.60 6.15 2.19
N GLU A 109 6.80 7.17 2.54
CA GLU A 109 6.91 8.53 1.99
C GLU A 109 8.27 9.17 2.33
N GLY A 110 8.91 9.77 1.33
CA GLY A 110 10.19 10.46 1.48
C GLY A 110 11.42 9.52 1.55
N LYS A 111 11.23 8.21 1.34
CA LYS A 111 12.32 7.24 1.18
C LYS A 111 12.49 6.89 -0.30
N PHE A 112 13.69 7.11 -0.82
CA PHE A 112 13.99 6.91 -2.23
C PHE A 112 14.96 5.74 -2.45
N PRO A 113 14.80 4.94 -3.52
CA PRO A 113 13.68 4.97 -4.46
C PRO A 113 12.36 4.57 -3.79
N GLN A 114 11.31 5.36 -4.03
CA GLN A 114 9.96 5.05 -3.57
C GLN A 114 9.30 4.17 -4.62
N THR A 115 8.86 2.98 -4.22
CA THR A 115 8.18 2.03 -5.12
C THR A 115 6.68 2.21 -5.00
N ILE A 116 5.98 2.19 -6.14
CA ILE A 116 4.54 2.00 -6.23
C ILE A 116 4.26 0.73 -7.05
N ILE A 117 3.33 -0.08 -6.57
CA ILE A 117 2.71 -1.17 -7.34
C ILE A 117 1.21 -0.87 -7.38
N TYR A 118 0.58 -0.95 -8.54
CA TYR A 118 -0.82 -0.60 -8.73
C TYR A 118 -1.47 -1.48 -9.79
N ALA A 119 -2.79 -1.64 -9.72
CA ALA A 119 -3.57 -2.37 -10.70
C ALA A 119 -4.06 -1.41 -11.79
N THR A 120 -3.91 -1.79 -13.06
CA THR A 120 -4.35 -0.96 -14.20
C THR A 120 -4.88 -1.81 -15.35
N LYS A 121 -5.89 -1.29 -16.06
CA LYS A 121 -6.36 -1.85 -17.35
C LYS A 121 -5.64 -1.25 -18.56
N LYS A 122 -4.49 -0.62 -18.34
CA LYS A 122 -3.69 -0.01 -19.41
C LYS A 122 -3.21 -1.05 -20.43
N ASP A 123 -2.93 -2.27 -19.98
CA ASP A 123 -2.72 -3.38 -20.90
C ASP A 123 -4.08 -3.80 -21.49
N LYS A 124 -4.24 -3.55 -22.79
CA LYS A 124 -5.54 -3.70 -23.49
C LYS A 124 -5.77 -5.12 -24.00
N LEU A 125 -4.89 -6.06 -23.68
CA LEU A 125 -4.96 -7.42 -24.24
C LEU A 125 -6.21 -8.17 -23.76
N ASN A 126 -6.53 -8.15 -22.46
CA ASN A 126 -7.62 -8.96 -21.90
C ASN A 126 -8.71 -8.16 -21.16
N ASN A 127 -8.64 -6.82 -21.13
CA ASN A 127 -9.58 -5.94 -20.41
C ASN A 127 -9.75 -6.32 -18.91
N ASN A 128 -8.71 -6.89 -18.33
CA ASN A 128 -8.55 -7.20 -16.91
C ASN A 128 -7.61 -6.16 -16.26
N PHE A 129 -7.58 -6.14 -14.94
CA PHE A 129 -6.54 -5.42 -14.20
C PHE A 129 -5.25 -6.25 -14.13
N ASP A 130 -4.13 -5.69 -14.59
CA ASP A 130 -2.79 -6.23 -14.40
C ASP A 130 -2.00 -5.37 -13.41
N LEU A 131 -0.97 -5.95 -12.78
CA LEU A 131 -0.13 -5.23 -11.84
C LEU A 131 1.06 -4.56 -12.53
N PHE A 132 1.13 -3.24 -12.38
CA PHE A 132 2.22 -2.41 -12.85
C PHE A 132 3.06 -1.91 -11.69
N ARG A 133 4.33 -1.66 -11.96
CA ARG A 133 5.27 -1.05 -11.01
C ARG A 133 5.87 0.21 -11.56
N SER A 134 5.97 1.22 -10.72
CA SER A 134 6.73 2.44 -11.00
C SER A 134 7.58 2.85 -9.80
N PHE A 135 8.44 3.85 -10.02
CA PHE A 135 9.36 4.38 -9.04
C PHE A 135 9.41 5.89 -9.07
N ARG A 136 9.61 6.47 -7.90
CA ARG A 136 10.19 7.79 -7.73
C ARG A 136 11.63 7.57 -7.25
N ASP A 137 12.58 7.78 -8.15
CA ASP A 137 14.02 7.56 -7.95
C ASP A 137 14.66 8.54 -6.97
N GLN A 138 14.17 9.79 -6.94
CA GLN A 138 14.68 10.87 -6.11
C GLN A 138 13.60 11.93 -5.86
N PRO A 139 13.78 12.84 -4.87
CA PRO A 139 12.91 13.99 -4.69
C PRO A 139 12.81 14.88 -5.94
N GLY A 140 11.76 15.69 -6.01
CA GLY A 140 11.65 16.77 -6.99
C GLY A 140 12.62 17.91 -6.69
N LYS A 141 12.64 18.91 -7.58
CA LYS A 141 13.36 20.16 -7.33
C LYS A 141 12.82 20.80 -6.04
N ASP A 142 13.70 21.38 -5.23
CA ASP A 142 13.34 22.03 -3.96
C ASP A 142 12.59 21.11 -2.98
N MET A 143 12.84 19.79 -3.06
CA MET A 143 12.19 18.73 -2.28
C MET A 143 10.67 18.60 -2.52
N GLU A 144 10.18 19.11 -3.65
CA GLU A 144 8.79 18.92 -4.06
C GLU A 144 8.51 17.47 -4.51
N ASP A 145 7.24 17.22 -4.83
CA ASP A 145 6.79 15.94 -5.35
C ASP A 145 7.26 15.78 -6.80
N ARG A 146 8.07 14.75 -7.03
CA ARG A 146 8.39 14.31 -8.39
C ARG A 146 7.27 13.40 -8.90
N ALA A 147 6.95 13.46 -10.18
CA ALA A 147 6.11 12.45 -10.81
C ALA A 147 6.77 11.05 -10.70
N PHE A 148 5.95 10.00 -10.65
CA PHE A 148 6.46 8.64 -10.82
C PHE A 148 7.03 8.47 -12.24
N ASN A 149 7.98 7.57 -12.41
CA ASN A 149 8.51 7.20 -13.73
C ASN A 149 7.42 6.46 -14.55
N PRO A 150 7.63 6.24 -15.87
CA PRO A 150 6.78 5.34 -16.64
C PRO A 150 6.65 3.95 -15.97
N GLY A 151 5.42 3.51 -15.71
CA GLY A 151 5.15 2.19 -15.14
C GLY A 151 5.52 1.05 -16.10
N LYS A 152 5.98 -0.07 -15.53
CA LYS A 152 6.29 -1.32 -16.24
C LYS A 152 5.39 -2.45 -15.73
N PRO A 153 4.86 -3.32 -16.62
CA PRO A 153 4.05 -4.46 -16.20
C PRO A 153 4.89 -5.47 -15.43
N LEU A 154 4.28 -6.16 -14.47
CA LEU A 154 4.87 -7.28 -13.74
C LEU A 154 4.52 -8.60 -14.43
N LEU A 155 4.93 -8.75 -15.69
CA LEU A 155 4.56 -9.84 -16.63
C LEU A 155 4.53 -11.27 -16.07
N ALA A 156 5.35 -11.60 -15.06
CA ALA A 156 5.31 -12.92 -14.42
C ALA A 156 4.02 -13.18 -13.61
N LEU A 157 3.27 -12.12 -13.28
CA LEU A 157 2.05 -12.15 -12.48
C LEU A 157 0.79 -12.12 -13.34
N ASP A 158 0.89 -11.65 -14.58
CA ASP A 158 -0.27 -11.34 -15.43
C ASP A 158 -0.99 -12.62 -15.88
N THR A 159 -2.33 -12.58 -15.85
CA THR A 159 -3.18 -13.64 -16.41
C THR A 159 -4.38 -13.05 -17.16
N GLU A 160 -5.42 -13.87 -17.43
CA GLU A 160 -6.71 -13.35 -17.93
C GLU A 160 -7.63 -12.89 -16.79
N ALA A 161 -7.26 -13.12 -15.53
CA ALA A 161 -8.00 -12.71 -14.35
C ALA A 161 -7.63 -11.28 -13.92
N ASP A 162 -8.43 -10.65 -13.06
CA ASP A 162 -8.01 -9.40 -12.42
C ASP A 162 -6.94 -9.70 -11.35
N GLU A 163 -5.77 -9.08 -11.45
CA GLU A 163 -4.76 -8.96 -10.40
C GLU A 163 -4.82 -7.59 -9.71
N MET A 164 -5.09 -7.59 -8.42
CA MET A 164 -5.38 -6.38 -7.64
C MET A 164 -4.81 -6.46 -6.21
N HIS A 165 -4.94 -5.36 -5.47
CA HIS A 165 -4.58 -5.26 -4.04
C HIS A 165 -3.17 -5.76 -3.71
N PRO A 166 -2.11 -5.20 -4.33
CA PRO A 166 -0.74 -5.55 -4.03
C PRO A 166 -0.39 -5.16 -2.59
N TRP A 167 0.48 -5.94 -1.95
CA TRP A 167 1.08 -5.63 -0.67
C TRP A 167 2.51 -6.15 -0.63
N LEU A 168 3.47 -5.25 -0.46
CA LEU A 168 4.88 -5.57 -0.50
C LEU A 168 5.45 -5.58 0.91
N THR A 169 6.22 -6.61 1.26
CA THR A 169 6.90 -6.66 2.56
C THR A 169 7.88 -5.49 2.73
N LYS A 170 8.20 -5.14 3.98
CA LYS A 170 9.06 -3.98 4.29
C LYS A 170 10.47 -4.09 3.65
N ASP A 171 11.01 -5.29 3.58
CA ASP A 171 12.27 -5.62 2.90
C ASP A 171 12.13 -5.71 1.37
N GLN A 172 10.92 -5.52 0.87
CA GLN A 172 10.52 -5.60 -0.53
C GLN A 172 10.77 -6.95 -1.20
N SER A 173 11.02 -8.01 -0.44
CA SER A 173 11.39 -9.32 -0.98
C SER A 173 10.19 -10.17 -1.38
N THR A 174 9.01 -9.90 -0.83
CA THR A 174 7.80 -10.71 -1.06
C THR A 174 6.62 -9.81 -1.38
N LEU A 175 5.96 -10.07 -2.51
CA LEU A 175 4.74 -9.43 -2.94
C LEU A 175 3.56 -10.36 -2.71
N TYR A 176 2.53 -9.85 -2.07
CA TYR A 176 1.22 -10.47 -1.98
C TYR A 176 0.27 -9.71 -2.88
N PHE A 177 -0.66 -10.39 -3.54
CA PHE A 177 -1.71 -9.73 -4.33
C PHE A 177 -2.94 -10.64 -4.45
N SER A 178 -4.07 -10.06 -4.78
CA SER A 178 -5.33 -10.78 -4.97
C SER A 178 -5.54 -11.08 -6.45
N ARG A 179 -5.92 -12.32 -6.79
CA ARG A 179 -6.34 -12.70 -8.13
C ARG A 179 -7.81 -13.09 -8.13
N LYS A 180 -8.61 -12.55 -9.06
CA LYS A 180 -10.03 -12.88 -9.20
C LYS A 180 -10.24 -14.08 -10.12
N THR A 181 -10.13 -15.29 -9.58
CA THR A 181 -10.34 -16.53 -10.34
C THR A 181 -11.84 -16.80 -10.57
N LYS A 182 -12.16 -17.85 -11.32
CA LYS A 182 -13.56 -18.28 -11.54
C LYS A 182 -14.24 -18.75 -10.26
N GLU A 183 -13.45 -19.24 -9.31
CA GLU A 183 -13.87 -19.72 -8.00
C GLU A 183 -14.05 -18.57 -6.99
N GLY A 184 -13.48 -17.40 -7.27
CA GLY A 184 -13.53 -16.22 -6.40
C GLY A 184 -12.16 -15.57 -6.23
N TRP A 185 -12.03 -14.73 -5.19
CA TRP A 185 -10.75 -14.12 -4.89
C TRP A 185 -9.76 -15.11 -4.27
N GLN A 186 -8.57 -15.21 -4.85
CA GLN A 186 -7.47 -16.03 -4.36
C GLN A 186 -6.29 -15.15 -3.99
N GLN A 187 -5.76 -15.32 -2.78
CA GLN A 187 -4.54 -14.63 -2.37
C GLN A 187 -3.31 -15.33 -2.94
N MET A 188 -2.49 -14.55 -3.62
CA MET A 188 -1.26 -14.97 -4.28
C MET A 188 -0.04 -14.41 -3.55
N VAL A 189 1.09 -15.10 -3.68
CA VAL A 189 2.40 -14.66 -3.21
C VAL A 189 3.45 -14.86 -4.29
N ALA A 190 4.36 -13.90 -4.44
CA ALA A 190 5.50 -13.97 -5.34
C ALA A 190 6.76 -13.46 -4.63
N LYS A 191 7.89 -14.13 -4.86
CA LYS A 191 9.19 -13.72 -4.32
C LYS A 191 9.92 -12.89 -5.33
N ARG A 192 10.62 -11.86 -4.88
CA ARG A 192 11.49 -11.06 -5.75
C ARG A 192 12.66 -11.91 -6.21
N VAL A 193 13.00 -11.81 -7.50
CA VAL A 193 14.18 -12.47 -8.06
C VAL A 193 15.43 -12.05 -7.29
N LYS A 194 16.19 -13.02 -6.79
CA LYS A 194 17.38 -12.75 -5.97
C LYS A 194 18.42 -11.94 -6.77
N GLY A 195 18.93 -10.88 -6.17
CA GLY A 195 19.98 -10.04 -6.76
C GLY A 195 19.49 -8.98 -7.75
N SER A 196 18.18 -8.87 -7.97
CA SER A 196 17.62 -7.92 -8.95
C SER A 196 17.42 -6.49 -8.43
N GLY A 197 17.77 -6.22 -7.15
CA GLY A 197 17.45 -4.96 -6.47
C GLY A 197 15.96 -4.70 -6.32
N THR A 198 15.58 -3.56 -5.74
CA THR A 198 14.17 -3.16 -5.54
C THR A 198 13.41 -2.90 -6.85
N GLU A 199 14.15 -2.76 -7.96
CA GLU A 199 13.60 -2.52 -9.30
C GLU A 199 13.32 -3.79 -10.11
N GLY A 200 13.78 -4.95 -9.64
CA GLY A 200 13.67 -6.19 -10.42
C GLY A 200 12.35 -6.95 -10.25
N ASN A 201 12.11 -7.91 -11.14
CA ASN A 201 10.85 -8.66 -11.22
C ASN A 201 10.66 -9.66 -10.08
N PHE A 202 9.47 -10.25 -10.03
CA PHE A 202 9.12 -11.34 -9.14
C PHE A 202 9.16 -12.66 -9.91
N ASP A 203 9.43 -13.74 -9.19
CA ASP A 203 9.28 -15.11 -9.68
C ASP A 203 7.79 -15.43 -9.94
N VAL A 204 7.54 -16.59 -10.55
CA VAL A 204 6.18 -17.08 -10.80
C VAL A 204 5.39 -17.11 -9.48
N PRO A 205 4.19 -16.51 -9.43
CA PRO A 205 3.40 -16.47 -8.21
C PRO A 205 2.79 -17.83 -7.88
N GLU A 206 2.61 -18.10 -6.60
CA GLU A 206 1.89 -19.28 -6.10
C GLU A 206 0.71 -18.85 -5.20
N PRO A 207 -0.39 -19.62 -5.16
CA PRO A 207 -1.48 -19.34 -4.24
C PRO A 207 -1.05 -19.62 -2.79
N LEU A 208 -1.55 -18.83 -1.84
CA LEU A 208 -1.46 -19.16 -0.42
C LEU A 208 -2.42 -20.32 -0.09
N LYS A 209 -1.91 -21.55 -0.19
CA LYS A 209 -2.70 -22.79 -0.14
C LYS A 209 -3.52 -22.98 1.15
N ASP A 210 -3.04 -22.42 2.25
CA ASP A 210 -3.71 -22.53 3.56
C ASP A 210 -4.82 -21.48 3.72
N LEU A 211 -4.93 -20.52 2.80
CA LEU A 211 -6.00 -19.52 2.81
C LEU A 211 -7.14 -19.94 1.87
N PRO A 212 -8.39 -20.02 2.35
CA PRO A 212 -9.52 -20.32 1.49
C PRO A 212 -9.75 -19.26 0.40
N ILE A 213 -10.45 -19.65 -0.66
CA ILE A 213 -10.97 -18.71 -1.66
C ILE A 213 -12.02 -17.79 -1.01
N GLY A 214 -12.05 -16.53 -1.44
CA GLY A 214 -12.97 -15.50 -0.95
C GLY A 214 -12.34 -14.50 0.01
N PHE A 215 -11.08 -14.70 0.41
CA PHE A 215 -10.31 -13.77 1.25
C PHE A 215 -9.22 -13.08 0.43
N HIS A 216 -9.17 -11.75 0.49
CA HIS A 216 -8.31 -10.94 -0.39
C HIS A 216 -7.81 -9.67 0.29
N HIS A 217 -7.10 -8.83 -0.46
CA HIS A 217 -6.57 -7.55 -0.01
C HIS A 217 -5.68 -7.69 1.23
N ALA A 218 -4.75 -8.65 1.18
CA ALA A 218 -3.85 -8.91 2.29
C ALA A 218 -3.03 -7.68 2.69
N THR A 219 -3.01 -7.36 3.98
CA THR A 219 -1.99 -6.50 4.60
C THR A 219 -1.26 -7.30 5.66
N ILE A 220 0.03 -7.06 5.84
CA ILE A 220 0.89 -7.90 6.70
C ILE A 220 1.69 -7.01 7.63
N THR A 221 1.76 -7.41 8.90
CA THR A 221 2.58 -6.72 9.90
C THR A 221 4.07 -6.78 9.55
N PRO A 222 4.90 -5.85 10.05
CA PRO A 222 6.34 -5.84 9.76
C PRO A 222 7.08 -7.12 10.13
N LEU A 223 6.57 -7.89 11.11
CA LEU A 223 7.14 -9.17 11.53
C LEU A 223 6.70 -10.35 10.64
N GLY A 224 5.77 -10.13 9.70
CA GLY A 224 5.30 -11.17 8.78
C GLY A 224 4.42 -12.24 9.43
N ASN A 225 4.07 -12.10 10.71
CA ASN A 225 3.38 -13.12 11.48
C ASN A 225 1.87 -12.92 11.57
N LEU A 226 1.36 -11.73 11.24
CA LEU A 226 -0.06 -11.42 11.25
C LEU A 226 -0.43 -10.78 9.92
N MET A 227 -1.45 -11.33 9.28
CA MET A 227 -2.04 -10.85 8.04
C MET A 227 -3.50 -10.47 8.30
N PHE A 228 -3.95 -9.35 7.75
CA PHE A 228 -5.34 -8.94 7.70
C PHE A 228 -5.86 -9.05 6.27
N LEU A 229 -7.11 -9.45 6.11
CA LEU A 229 -7.76 -9.72 4.82
C LEU A 229 -9.19 -9.19 4.85
N GLU A 230 -9.71 -8.85 3.69
CA GLU A 230 -11.15 -8.66 3.48
C GLU A 230 -11.80 -9.98 3.07
N GLY A 231 -13.03 -10.23 3.52
CA GLY A 231 -13.84 -11.36 3.09
C GLY A 231 -15.33 -11.16 3.40
N ILE A 232 -16.16 -12.13 3.01
CA ILE A 232 -17.59 -12.11 3.27
C ILE A 232 -17.93 -13.05 4.43
N SER A 233 -18.61 -12.53 5.45
CA SER A 233 -19.10 -13.30 6.59
C SER A 233 -20.28 -14.21 6.21
N ALA A 234 -20.63 -15.15 7.10
CA ALA A 234 -21.72 -16.09 6.87
C ALA A 234 -23.10 -15.44 6.67
N ASP A 235 -23.28 -14.22 7.18
CA ASP A 235 -24.49 -13.39 6.99
C ASP A 235 -24.39 -12.43 5.79
N GLY A 236 -23.34 -12.50 4.98
CA GLY A 236 -23.20 -11.79 3.72
C GLY A 236 -22.62 -10.38 3.81
N ARG A 237 -22.06 -9.97 4.95
CA ARG A 237 -21.41 -8.65 5.12
C ARG A 237 -19.93 -8.73 4.75
N SER A 238 -19.38 -7.62 4.23
CA SER A 238 -17.92 -7.47 4.15
C SER A 238 -17.34 -7.26 5.55
N GLU A 239 -16.30 -8.03 5.90
CA GLU A 239 -15.63 -7.99 7.18
C GLU A 239 -14.11 -8.07 7.02
N ILE A 240 -13.40 -7.60 8.05
CA ILE A 240 -11.95 -7.75 8.16
C ILE A 240 -11.62 -9.00 8.97
N PHE A 241 -10.86 -9.90 8.36
CA PHE A 241 -10.35 -11.13 8.95
C PHE A 241 -8.86 -10.97 9.28
N SER A 242 -8.37 -11.82 10.17
CA SER A 242 -6.92 -11.94 10.40
C SER A 242 -6.49 -13.39 10.48
N CYS A 243 -5.26 -13.67 10.05
CA CYS A 243 -4.61 -14.95 10.27
C CYS A 243 -3.20 -14.75 10.84
N THR A 244 -2.84 -15.60 11.80
CA THR A 244 -1.55 -15.54 12.48
C THR A 244 -0.74 -16.78 12.13
N LYS A 245 0.51 -16.58 11.72
CA LYS A 245 1.49 -17.64 11.60
C LYS A 245 2.28 -17.73 12.90
N ASN A 246 2.26 -18.88 13.54
CA ASN A 246 3.15 -19.16 14.68
C ASN A 246 4.60 -19.11 14.18
N LEU A 247 5.39 -18.17 14.70
CA LEU A 247 6.83 -18.15 14.49
C LEU A 247 7.42 -19.22 15.42
N SER A 248 7.98 -20.28 14.85
CA SER A 248 8.78 -21.28 15.57
C SER A 248 10.13 -20.72 16.01
#